data_AF-A0A0F0GKU9-F1
#
_entry.id   AF-A0A0F0GKU9-F1
#
_cell.length_a   1.000
_cell.length_b   1.000
_cell.length_c   1.000
_cell.angle_alpha   90.00
_cell.angle_beta   90.00
_cell.angle_gamma   90.00
#
_symmetry.space_group_name_H-M   'P 1'
#
loop_
_entity.id
_entity.type
_entity.pdbx_description
1 polymer ?
#
loop_
_entity_poly.entity_id
_entity_poly.type
_entity_poly.pdbx_seq_one_letter_code
_entity_poly.pdbx_strand_id
1 'polypeptide(L)'
;MEPKAVPAKITPPTPAAGPQENCDNVLTGDPESCVAWTAPEPHTFSQVKPINEDETGIGKGAQWGPYYWCAAITDDVAEKVLGTKDVIRVISSKFYCQIAVSRKTGLNNTLSIHLAPYEPGNASFDWFTEPNPLGTVTQVKGRKAVRTEMPRFATSDQAAYTIEIPGHGSVWSVELQRSSDARTPFKADYDDADRKVLLAADALMAYDRT
;
A
#
# COMPACT_ATOMS: atom_id res chain seq x y z
N MET A 1 -4.07 -13.46 38.93
CA MET A 1 -4.05 -13.01 37.52
C MET A 1 -3.88 -11.51 37.54
N GLU A 2 -2.68 -11.03 37.22
CA GLU A 2 -2.48 -9.59 37.04
C GLU A 2 -3.28 -9.12 35.82
N PRO A 3 -3.91 -7.94 35.88
CA PRO A 3 -4.60 -7.39 34.73
C PRO A 3 -3.54 -7.11 33.65
N LYS A 4 -3.64 -7.81 32.51
CA LYS A 4 -2.87 -7.46 31.31
C LYS A 4 -3.12 -5.98 31.02
N ALA A 5 -2.05 -5.19 31.03
CA ALA A 5 -2.10 -3.78 30.69
C ALA A 5 -2.82 -3.64 29.34
N VAL A 6 -3.92 -2.87 29.33
CA VAL A 6 -4.57 -2.47 28.09
C VAL A 6 -3.53 -1.69 27.30
N PRO A 7 -3.14 -2.12 26.08
CA PRO A 7 -2.11 -1.43 25.32
C PRO A 7 -2.51 0.04 25.15
N ALA A 8 -1.52 0.92 25.30
CA ALA A 8 -1.70 2.36 25.26
C ALA A 8 -2.56 2.75 24.05
N LYS A 9 -3.59 3.57 24.32
CA LYS A 9 -4.57 3.99 23.34
C LYS A 9 -3.86 4.88 22.31
N ILE A 10 -3.38 4.26 21.23
CA ILE A 10 -2.82 4.99 20.09
C ILE A 10 -3.89 5.97 19.64
N THR A 11 -3.59 7.26 19.77
CA THR A 11 -4.52 8.31 19.38
C THR A 11 -4.24 8.59 17.92
N PRO A 12 -5.24 8.37 17.05
CA PRO A 12 -4.98 8.55 15.64
C PRO A 12 -4.73 10.01 15.26
N PRO A 13 -3.96 10.28 14.20
CA PRO A 13 -3.74 11.65 13.75
C PRO A 13 -5.05 12.28 13.29
N THR A 14 -5.24 13.56 13.60
CA THR A 14 -6.36 14.32 13.02
C THR A 14 -6.14 14.41 11.52
N PRO A 15 -7.11 14.05 10.67
CA PRO A 15 -6.99 14.23 9.23
C PRO A 15 -6.64 15.69 8.92
N ALA A 16 -5.65 15.91 8.06
CA ALA A 16 -5.29 17.27 7.68
C ALA A 16 -6.38 17.80 6.73
N ALA A 17 -6.85 19.03 6.95
CA ALA A 17 -7.67 19.72 5.96
C ALA A 17 -6.77 20.09 4.77
N GLY A 18 -6.59 19.15 3.82
CA GLY A 18 -5.96 19.41 2.54
C GLY A 18 -7.01 19.63 1.44
N PRO A 19 -6.68 20.34 0.35
CA PRO A 19 -7.61 20.55 -0.75
C PRO A 19 -7.94 19.22 -1.44
N GLN A 20 -9.24 18.96 -1.65
CA GLN A 20 -9.78 17.81 -2.40
C GLN A 20 -9.30 17.76 -3.86
N GLU A 21 -8.76 18.85 -4.43
CA GLU A 21 -8.15 18.89 -5.78
C GLU A 21 -7.02 17.86 -5.98
N ASN A 22 -6.42 17.34 -4.90
CA ASN A 22 -5.37 16.34 -4.98
C ASN A 22 -5.88 14.94 -5.37
N CYS A 23 -7.18 14.70 -5.31
CA CYS A 23 -7.82 13.40 -5.50
C CYS A 23 -8.02 13.02 -6.98
N ASP A 24 -8.00 14.01 -7.89
CA ASP A 24 -8.11 13.80 -9.34
C ASP A 24 -6.91 13.04 -9.95
N ASN A 25 -5.85 12.83 -9.17
CA ASN A 25 -4.61 12.16 -9.59
C ASN A 25 -4.57 10.66 -9.25
N VAL A 26 -5.65 10.12 -8.69
CA VAL A 26 -5.73 8.75 -8.16
C VAL A 26 -6.59 7.89 -9.09
N LEU A 27 -6.13 6.66 -9.34
CA LEU A 27 -6.76 5.73 -10.30
C LEU A 27 -8.07 5.12 -9.79
N THR A 28 -8.29 5.14 -8.48
CA THR A 28 -9.38 4.43 -7.82
C THR A 28 -10.04 5.30 -6.75
N GLY A 29 -11.26 5.73 -7.07
CA GLY A 29 -12.30 5.90 -6.05
C GLY A 29 -12.66 7.35 -5.74
N ASP A 30 -13.92 7.62 -6.02
CA ASP A 30 -14.85 8.45 -5.26
C ASP A 30 -14.23 9.64 -4.48
N PRO A 31 -14.32 10.88 -5.03
CA PRO A 31 -13.74 12.07 -4.39
C PRO A 31 -14.28 12.33 -2.98
N GLU A 32 -15.39 11.69 -2.58
CA GLU A 32 -15.96 11.77 -1.23
C GLU A 32 -15.10 11.08 -0.16
N SER A 33 -14.23 10.12 -0.53
CA SER A 33 -13.44 9.30 0.40
C SER A 33 -11.97 9.70 0.52
N CYS A 34 -11.52 10.63 -0.32
CA CYS A 34 -10.12 11.02 -0.41
C CYS A 34 -9.77 12.08 0.63
N VAL A 35 -8.81 11.75 1.51
CA VAL A 35 -8.39 12.62 2.60
C VAL A 35 -6.87 12.76 2.60
N ALA A 36 -6.37 13.98 2.42
CA ALA A 36 -4.98 14.31 2.69
C ALA A 36 -4.74 14.19 4.20
N TRP A 37 -3.64 13.58 4.60
CA TRP A 37 -3.44 13.24 5.99
C TRP A 37 -1.98 13.43 6.41
N THR A 38 -1.77 13.74 7.68
CA THR A 38 -0.42 13.85 8.26
C THR A 38 0.01 12.47 8.72
N ALA A 39 1.22 12.04 8.33
CA ALA A 39 1.81 10.77 8.78
C ALA A 39 1.59 10.55 10.29
N PRO A 40 1.19 9.35 10.74
CA PRO A 40 0.94 9.11 12.14
C PRO A 40 2.29 9.03 12.87
N GLU A 41 2.28 9.01 14.20
CA GLU A 41 3.47 8.54 14.91
C GLU A 41 3.76 7.08 14.49
N PRO A 42 5.04 6.70 14.32
CA PRO A 42 5.38 5.33 13.96
C PRO A 42 4.89 4.34 15.01
N HIS A 43 4.14 3.34 14.57
CA HIS A 43 3.63 2.26 15.41
C HIS A 43 3.91 0.91 14.76
N THR A 44 3.88 -0.16 15.55
CA THR A 44 4.12 -1.53 15.04
C THR A 44 2.87 -2.07 14.36
N PHE A 45 3.00 -3.01 13.42
CA PHE A 45 1.81 -3.67 12.84
C PHE A 45 0.95 -4.35 13.92
N SER A 46 1.59 -4.97 14.92
CA SER A 46 0.93 -5.59 16.06
C SER A 46 0.15 -4.61 16.94
N GLN A 47 0.61 -3.35 17.04
CA GLN A 47 -0.07 -2.29 17.76
C GLN A 47 -1.29 -1.74 16.98
N VAL A 48 -1.19 -1.70 15.65
CA VAL A 48 -2.24 -1.15 14.77
C VAL A 48 -3.35 -2.16 14.49
N LYS A 49 -3.02 -3.45 14.35
CA LYS A 49 -3.99 -4.50 13.98
C LYS A 49 -5.25 -4.52 14.86
N PRO A 50 -5.18 -4.46 16.21
CA PRO A 50 -6.37 -4.47 17.06
C PRO A 50 -7.28 -3.26 16.87
N ILE A 51 -6.74 -2.12 16.39
CA ILE A 51 -7.53 -0.92 16.11
C ILE A 51 -8.34 -1.10 14.83
N ASN A 52 -7.80 -1.81 13.83
CA ASN A 52 -8.55 -2.13 12.61
C ASN A 52 -9.66 -3.14 12.84
N GLU A 53 -9.47 -4.03 13.81
CA GLU A 53 -10.43 -5.06 14.21
C GLU A 53 -11.46 -4.53 15.22
N ASP A 54 -11.30 -3.29 15.73
CA ASP A 54 -12.23 -2.68 16.69
C ASP A 54 -13.51 -2.18 16.00
N GLU A 55 -14.57 -2.99 16.10
CA GLU A 55 -15.90 -2.71 15.57
C GLU A 55 -16.76 -1.78 16.44
N THR A 56 -16.27 -1.38 17.62
CA THR A 56 -17.07 -0.69 18.66
C THR A 56 -16.46 0.61 19.19
N GLY A 57 -15.16 0.85 19.01
CA GLY A 57 -14.44 2.04 19.47
C GLY A 57 -13.92 2.95 18.34
N ILE A 58 -12.78 3.61 18.59
CA ILE A 58 -12.19 4.66 17.71
C ILE A 58 -11.82 4.09 16.32
N GLY A 59 -11.61 2.77 16.21
CA GLY A 59 -11.33 2.07 14.96
C GLY A 59 -12.49 2.06 13.96
N LYS A 60 -13.74 2.01 14.44
CA LYS A 60 -14.94 1.85 13.61
C LYS A 60 -15.15 2.98 12.61
N GLY A 61 -14.87 4.22 13.02
CA GLY A 61 -15.17 5.42 12.25
C GLY A 61 -14.08 5.83 11.27
N ALA A 62 -12.81 5.61 11.61
CA ALA A 62 -11.72 6.30 10.94
C ALA A 62 -10.69 5.40 10.25
N GLN A 63 -10.93 4.08 10.20
CA GLN A 63 -10.35 3.22 9.16
C GLN A 63 -8.81 3.32 9.08
N TRP A 64 -8.12 3.10 10.20
CA TRP A 64 -6.75 3.60 10.43
C TRP A 64 -5.63 2.82 9.77
N GLY A 65 -5.83 1.54 9.48
CA GLY A 65 -4.83 0.70 8.86
C GLY A 65 -4.09 1.37 7.69
N PRO A 66 -4.80 1.82 6.66
CA PRO A 66 -4.26 2.52 5.49
C PRO A 66 -3.27 3.62 5.82
N TYR A 67 -3.55 4.38 6.87
CA TYR A 67 -2.71 5.47 7.33
C TYR A 67 -1.34 4.93 7.78
N TYR A 68 -1.33 3.84 8.54
CA TYR A 68 -0.09 3.29 9.07
C TYR A 68 0.82 2.65 8.03
N TRP A 69 0.30 1.87 7.07
CA TRP A 69 1.16 1.32 6.01
C TRP A 69 1.46 2.33 4.89
N CYS A 70 0.60 3.32 4.63
CA CYS A 70 1.02 4.45 3.81
C CYS A 70 2.24 5.16 4.42
N ALA A 71 2.30 5.27 5.76
CA ALA A 71 3.42 5.90 6.47
C ALA A 71 4.73 5.14 6.30
N ALA A 72 4.67 3.81 6.15
CA ALA A 72 5.85 2.99 5.90
C ALA A 72 6.57 3.38 4.60
N ILE A 73 5.83 3.96 3.64
CA ILE A 73 6.40 4.52 2.42
C ILE A 73 6.78 5.98 2.66
N THR A 74 7.97 6.16 3.22
CA THR A 74 8.59 7.49 3.42
C THR A 74 8.83 8.20 2.08
N ASP A 75 9.09 9.51 2.10
CA ASP A 75 9.39 10.28 0.88
C ASP A 75 10.64 9.76 0.16
N ASP A 76 11.63 9.24 0.88
CA ASP A 76 12.82 8.65 0.28
C ASP A 76 12.53 7.31 -0.41
N VAL A 77 11.59 6.52 0.13
CA VAL A 77 11.11 5.31 -0.54
C VAL A 77 10.28 5.69 -1.76
N ALA A 78 9.36 6.65 -1.60
CA ALA A 78 8.54 7.16 -2.69
C ALA A 78 9.40 7.68 -3.86
N GLU A 79 10.47 8.44 -3.59
CA GLU A 79 11.39 8.91 -4.63
C GLU A 79 12.04 7.75 -5.39
N LYS A 80 12.53 6.74 -4.67
CA LYS A 80 13.18 5.57 -5.29
C LYS A 80 12.20 4.76 -6.13
N VAL A 81 10.96 4.62 -5.67
CA VAL A 81 9.93 3.81 -6.33
C VAL A 81 9.31 4.59 -7.51
N LEU A 82 8.81 5.79 -7.25
CA LEU A 82 8.01 6.59 -8.17
C LEU A 82 8.84 7.59 -9.00
N GLY A 83 10.09 7.86 -8.63
CA GLY A 83 11.00 8.75 -9.35
C GLY A 83 10.99 10.22 -8.87
N THR A 84 10.19 10.55 -7.85
CA THR A 84 10.07 11.92 -7.31
C THR A 84 9.51 11.90 -5.89
N LYS A 85 9.79 12.97 -5.13
CA LYS A 85 9.15 13.26 -3.82
C LYS A 85 7.87 14.09 -3.96
N ASP A 86 7.60 14.66 -5.14
CA ASP A 86 6.35 15.39 -5.42
C ASP A 86 5.21 14.39 -5.61
N VAL A 87 4.76 13.81 -4.49
CA VAL A 87 3.77 12.75 -4.44
C VAL A 87 2.57 13.16 -3.59
N ILE A 88 1.43 12.59 -3.94
CA ILE A 88 0.17 12.73 -3.23
C ILE A 88 -0.16 11.37 -2.64
N ARG A 89 -0.51 11.33 -1.35
CA ARG A 89 -0.91 10.12 -0.64
C ARG A 89 -2.41 10.18 -0.39
N VAL A 90 -3.11 9.13 -0.81
CA VAL A 90 -4.57 9.01 -0.73
C VAL A 90 -4.96 7.69 -0.11
N ILE A 91 -6.00 7.74 0.71
CA ILE A 91 -6.62 6.60 1.37
C ILE A 91 -8.09 6.66 1.02
N SER A 92 -8.64 5.60 0.43
CA SER A 92 -10.04 5.58 -0.06
C SER A 92 -10.91 4.50 0.59
N SER A 93 -10.34 3.62 1.41
CA SER A 93 -11.11 2.64 2.21
C SER A 93 -10.25 2.02 3.32
N LYS A 94 -10.88 1.24 4.22
CA LYS A 94 -10.27 0.48 5.35
C LYS A 94 -9.02 -0.31 5.03
N PHE A 95 -8.75 -0.61 3.76
CA PHE A 95 -7.70 -1.52 3.35
C PHE A 95 -6.81 -0.97 2.24
N TYR A 96 -7.01 0.27 1.79
CA TYR A 96 -6.36 0.76 0.58
C TYR A 96 -5.62 2.09 0.78
N CYS A 97 -4.34 2.07 0.40
CA CYS A 97 -3.45 3.22 0.32
C CYS A 97 -2.97 3.38 -1.13
N GLN A 98 -3.01 4.58 -1.69
CA GLN A 98 -2.38 4.90 -2.98
C GLN A 98 -1.46 6.11 -2.84
N ILE A 99 -0.30 6.04 -3.49
CA ILE A 99 0.68 7.11 -3.59
C ILE A 99 0.88 7.42 -5.06
N ALA A 100 0.47 8.60 -5.49
CA ALA A 100 0.51 9.02 -6.89
C ALA A 100 1.50 10.16 -7.08
N VAL A 101 2.19 10.18 -8.21
CA VAL A 101 3.02 11.32 -8.59
C VAL A 101 2.12 12.49 -9.01
N SER A 102 2.46 13.70 -8.53
CA SER A 102 1.81 14.94 -8.96
C SER A 102 1.95 15.14 -10.47
N ARG A 103 0.82 15.45 -11.14
CA ARG A 103 0.77 15.69 -12.60
C ARG A 103 1.70 16.81 -13.08
N LYS A 104 2.17 17.69 -12.19
CA LYS A 104 3.12 18.77 -12.51
C LYS A 104 4.46 18.24 -13.05
N THR A 105 4.78 16.99 -12.77
CA THR A 105 6.05 16.35 -13.16
C THR A 105 6.05 15.75 -14.57
N GLY A 106 4.89 15.61 -15.22
CA GLY A 106 4.75 14.89 -16.49
C GLY A 106 4.80 13.35 -16.37
N LEU A 107 4.95 12.82 -15.15
CA LEU A 107 4.89 11.40 -14.84
C LEU A 107 3.50 11.01 -14.34
N ASN A 108 3.06 9.82 -14.73
CA ASN A 108 1.80 9.21 -14.32
C ASN A 108 2.12 7.87 -13.61
N ASN A 109 2.86 7.97 -12.51
CA ASN A 109 3.28 6.81 -11.71
C ASN A 109 2.43 6.73 -10.44
N THR A 110 1.98 5.53 -10.10
CA THR A 110 1.20 5.26 -8.89
C THR A 110 1.69 4.00 -8.21
N LEU A 111 1.71 4.01 -6.88
CA LEU A 111 1.95 2.87 -6.02
C LEU A 111 0.69 2.63 -5.19
N SER A 112 0.08 1.46 -5.35
CA SER A 112 -1.10 1.03 -4.61
C SER A 112 -0.73 -0.06 -3.61
N ILE A 113 -1.25 0.04 -2.40
CA ILE A 113 -1.03 -0.92 -1.31
C ILE A 113 -2.39 -1.28 -0.72
N HIS A 114 -2.75 -2.55 -0.83
CA HIS A 114 -3.96 -3.11 -0.26
C HIS A 114 -3.66 -4.15 0.82
N LEU A 115 -4.30 -4.05 1.99
CA LEU A 115 -4.22 -5.06 3.04
C LEU A 115 -5.44 -5.97 2.98
N ALA A 116 -5.25 -7.27 2.84
CA ALA A 116 -6.36 -8.22 2.85
C ALA A 116 -6.16 -9.31 3.91
N PRO A 117 -7.23 -9.81 4.55
CA PRO A 117 -7.19 -11.04 5.32
C PRO A 117 -6.67 -12.21 4.49
N TYR A 118 -5.82 -13.03 5.10
CA TYR A 118 -5.27 -14.26 4.52
C TYR A 118 -5.94 -15.47 5.17
N GLU A 119 -7.18 -15.73 4.76
CA GLU A 119 -8.01 -16.81 5.29
C GLU A 119 -8.87 -17.45 4.20
N PRO A 120 -9.26 -18.74 4.34
CA PRO A 120 -10.11 -19.42 3.37
C PRO A 120 -11.41 -18.64 3.08
N GLY A 121 -11.73 -18.49 1.79
CA GLY A 121 -12.91 -17.72 1.34
C GLY A 121 -12.63 -16.25 1.01
N ASN A 122 -11.42 -15.75 1.28
CA ASN A 122 -10.95 -14.46 0.78
C ASN A 122 -10.17 -14.64 -0.53
N ALA A 123 -10.43 -13.82 -1.55
CA ALA A 123 -9.71 -13.90 -2.83
C ALA A 123 -8.18 -13.76 -2.67
N SER A 124 -7.71 -12.99 -1.68
CA SER A 124 -6.29 -12.86 -1.40
C SER A 124 -5.66 -14.13 -0.81
N PHE A 125 -6.46 -15.04 -0.25
CA PHE A 125 -5.99 -16.38 0.13
C PHE A 125 -5.79 -17.28 -1.07
N ASP A 126 -6.72 -17.25 -2.03
CA ASP A 126 -6.66 -18.04 -3.25
C ASP A 126 -5.41 -17.72 -4.07
N TRP A 127 -4.91 -16.47 -3.99
CA TRP A 127 -3.67 -16.04 -4.64
C TRP A 127 -2.43 -16.82 -4.16
N PHE A 128 -2.44 -17.41 -2.98
CA PHE A 128 -1.31 -18.19 -2.47
C PHE A 128 -1.44 -19.70 -2.68
N THR A 129 -2.53 -20.16 -3.29
CA THR A 129 -2.74 -21.59 -3.57
C THR A 129 -2.15 -21.96 -4.92
N GLU A 130 -1.41 -23.08 -4.99
CA GLU A 130 -0.88 -23.58 -6.26
C GLU A 130 -1.81 -24.66 -6.86
N PRO A 131 -2.08 -24.63 -8.17
CA PRO A 131 -1.63 -23.64 -9.15
C PRO A 131 -2.40 -22.31 -9.00
N ASN A 132 -1.70 -21.17 -8.99
CA ASN A 132 -2.34 -19.86 -8.97
C ASN A 132 -2.51 -19.36 -10.42
N PRO A 133 -3.76 -19.18 -10.92
CA PRO A 133 -3.99 -18.67 -12.27
C PRO A 133 -3.59 -17.20 -12.46
N LEU A 134 -3.32 -16.45 -11.38
CA LEU A 134 -3.02 -15.02 -11.41
C LEU A 134 -1.51 -14.73 -11.36
N GLY A 135 -0.67 -15.71 -11.06
CA GLY A 135 0.76 -15.46 -10.96
C GLY A 135 1.59 -16.60 -10.40
N THR A 136 2.89 -16.33 -10.24
CA THR A 136 3.85 -17.29 -9.72
C THR A 136 4.03 -17.10 -8.22
N VAL A 137 3.79 -18.16 -7.44
CA VAL A 137 4.14 -18.21 -6.01
C VAL A 137 5.66 -18.31 -5.87
N THR A 138 6.24 -17.46 -5.04
CA THR A 138 7.67 -17.31 -4.81
C THR A 138 7.95 -17.00 -3.33
N GLN A 139 9.20 -16.72 -3.00
CA GLN A 139 9.60 -16.19 -1.71
C GLN A 139 10.32 -14.85 -1.87
N VAL A 140 9.95 -13.87 -1.04
CA VAL A 140 10.62 -12.58 -0.93
C VAL A 140 11.09 -12.42 0.51
N LYS A 141 12.42 -12.42 0.72
CA LYS A 141 13.07 -12.29 2.05
C LYS A 141 12.49 -13.25 3.11
N GLY A 142 12.19 -14.48 2.71
CA GLY A 142 11.65 -15.52 3.58
C GLY A 142 10.14 -15.45 3.85
N ARG A 143 9.42 -14.52 3.20
CA ARG A 143 7.95 -14.46 3.23
C ARG A 143 7.38 -15.08 1.95
N LYS A 144 6.26 -15.79 2.07
CA LYS A 144 5.53 -16.27 0.90
C LYS A 144 5.03 -15.07 0.10
N ALA A 145 5.27 -15.07 -1.20
CA ALA A 145 4.88 -13.98 -2.08
C ALA A 145 4.30 -14.54 -3.39
N VAL A 146 3.51 -13.73 -4.08
CA VAL A 146 2.96 -14.03 -5.40
C VAL A 146 3.25 -12.85 -6.29
N ARG A 147 3.97 -13.07 -7.38
CA ARG A 147 4.13 -12.06 -8.43
C ARG A 147 2.99 -12.23 -9.43
N THR A 148 2.10 -11.26 -9.51
CA THR A 148 0.98 -11.27 -10.45
C THR A 148 1.49 -11.02 -11.87
N GLU A 149 0.97 -11.77 -12.85
CA GLU A 149 1.27 -11.52 -14.25
C GLU A 149 0.44 -10.35 -14.78
N MET A 150 1.10 -9.21 -15.03
CA MET A 150 0.45 -8.01 -15.54
C MET A 150 0.65 -7.84 -17.05
N PRO A 151 -0.32 -7.27 -17.78
CA PRO A 151 -0.17 -6.95 -19.19
C PRO A 151 1.01 -6.01 -19.46
N ARG A 152 1.69 -6.21 -20.60
CA ARG A 152 2.86 -5.43 -21.01
C ARG A 152 2.50 -4.44 -22.11
N PHE A 153 2.74 -3.15 -21.87
CA PHE A 153 2.51 -2.08 -22.85
C PHE A 153 3.81 -1.33 -23.19
N ALA A 154 3.92 -0.78 -24.40
CA ALA A 154 5.14 -0.07 -24.82
C ALA A 154 5.37 1.25 -24.06
N THR A 155 4.28 1.89 -23.61
CA THR A 155 4.25 3.21 -22.99
C THR A 155 3.93 3.17 -21.50
N SER A 156 3.78 1.97 -20.93
CA SER A 156 3.55 1.80 -19.50
C SER A 156 4.07 0.44 -19.03
N ASP A 157 4.51 0.40 -17.78
CA ASP A 157 4.78 -0.86 -17.10
C ASP A 157 4.00 -0.94 -15.78
N GLN A 158 3.82 -2.18 -15.35
CA GLN A 158 3.10 -2.51 -14.14
C GLN A 158 3.73 -3.74 -13.50
N ALA A 159 3.85 -3.73 -12.19
CA ALA A 159 4.30 -4.87 -11.41
C ALA A 159 3.45 -4.95 -10.14
N ALA A 160 3.07 -6.17 -9.75
CA ALA A 160 2.24 -6.39 -8.57
C ALA A 160 2.72 -7.62 -7.80
N TYR A 161 2.85 -7.47 -6.49
CA TYR A 161 3.23 -8.52 -5.57
C TYR A 161 2.23 -8.61 -4.43
N THR A 162 1.79 -9.82 -4.13
CA THR A 162 1.07 -10.10 -2.88
C THR A 162 2.01 -10.81 -1.93
N ILE A 163 2.16 -10.31 -0.71
CA ILE A 163 3.17 -10.75 0.25
C ILE A 163 2.52 -11.05 1.58
N GLU A 164 2.81 -12.23 2.12
CA GLU A 164 2.34 -12.66 3.44
C GLU A 164 2.90 -11.78 4.56
N ILE A 165 2.07 -11.54 5.57
CA ILE A 165 2.48 -10.97 6.86
C ILE A 165 2.49 -12.11 7.89
N PRO A 166 3.68 -12.70 8.19
CA PRO A 166 3.77 -13.94 8.96
C PRO A 166 3.14 -13.79 10.36
N GLY A 167 2.30 -14.75 10.76
CA GLY A 167 1.67 -14.75 12.08
C GLY A 167 0.50 -13.76 12.25
N HIS A 168 0.15 -13.02 11.20
CA HIS A 168 -0.90 -12.01 11.26
C HIS A 168 -2.20 -12.38 10.55
N GLY A 169 -2.21 -13.44 9.72
CA GLY A 169 -3.40 -13.84 8.95
C GLY A 169 -3.83 -12.76 7.96
N SER A 170 -2.87 -12.02 7.39
CA SER A 170 -3.11 -10.95 6.43
C SER A 170 -1.98 -10.87 5.42
N VAL A 171 -2.25 -10.25 4.28
CA VAL A 171 -1.28 -10.06 3.18
C VAL A 171 -1.33 -8.62 2.69
N TRP A 172 -0.18 -8.11 2.25
CA TRP A 172 -0.13 -6.88 1.46
C TRP A 172 -0.12 -7.20 -0.02
N SER A 173 -1.04 -6.61 -0.78
CA SER A 173 -0.93 -6.50 -2.22
C SER A 173 -0.32 -5.13 -2.56
N VAL A 174 0.83 -5.13 -3.21
CA VAL A 174 1.61 -3.95 -3.57
C VAL A 174 1.71 -3.91 -5.07
N GLU A 175 1.22 -2.84 -5.67
CA GLU A 175 1.17 -2.67 -7.12
C GLU A 175 1.78 -1.33 -7.51
N LEU A 176 2.70 -1.35 -8.47
CA LEU A 176 3.24 -0.17 -9.11
C LEU A 176 2.73 -0.12 -10.54
N GLN A 177 2.22 1.03 -10.94
CA GLN A 177 1.94 1.35 -12.34
C GLN A 177 2.76 2.58 -12.71
N ARG A 178 3.51 2.52 -13.81
CA ARG A 178 4.28 3.66 -14.31
C ARG A 178 3.97 3.94 -15.76
N SER A 179 3.86 5.23 -16.04
CA SER A 179 3.68 5.75 -17.38
C SER A 179 4.05 7.22 -17.40
N SER A 180 4.10 7.82 -18.58
CA SER A 180 4.30 9.25 -18.72
C SER A 180 3.23 9.86 -19.61
N ASP A 181 3.15 11.18 -19.64
CA ASP A 181 2.40 11.87 -20.67
C ASP A 181 3.08 11.79 -22.05
N ALA A 182 2.37 12.19 -23.10
CA ALA A 182 2.91 12.17 -24.46
C ALA A 182 4.11 13.12 -24.68
N ARG A 183 4.39 14.03 -23.73
CA ARG A 183 5.45 15.03 -23.81
C ARG A 183 6.76 14.55 -23.17
N THR A 184 6.68 13.54 -22.32
CA THR A 184 7.81 12.96 -21.61
C THR A 184 8.09 11.57 -22.20
N PRO A 185 9.26 11.35 -22.82
CA PRO A 185 9.59 10.03 -23.33
C PRO A 185 9.61 8.97 -22.22
N PHE A 186 8.82 7.91 -22.37
CA PHE A 186 8.84 6.75 -21.48
C PHE A 186 8.92 5.47 -22.32
N LYS A 187 9.83 4.60 -21.92
CA LYS A 187 9.93 3.23 -22.43
C LYS A 187 9.78 2.31 -21.24
N ALA A 188 8.83 1.38 -21.33
CA ALA A 188 8.60 0.38 -20.30
C ALA A 188 9.90 -0.39 -19.98
N ASP A 189 10.14 -0.57 -18.67
CA ASP A 189 11.24 -1.36 -18.13
C ASP A 189 10.67 -2.24 -17.00
N TYR A 190 10.19 -3.43 -17.39
CA TYR A 190 9.48 -4.33 -16.49
C TYR A 190 10.37 -4.86 -15.35
N ASP A 191 11.67 -5.06 -15.61
CA ASP A 191 12.62 -5.51 -14.58
C ASP A 191 12.84 -4.41 -13.54
N ASP A 192 12.93 -3.16 -13.99
CA ASP A 192 12.98 -2.02 -13.07
C ASP A 192 11.68 -1.84 -12.28
N ALA A 193 10.51 -2.05 -12.92
CA ALA A 193 9.22 -2.03 -12.24
C ALA A 193 9.15 -3.08 -11.12
N ASP A 194 9.57 -4.32 -11.41
CA ASP A 194 9.68 -5.40 -10.43
C ASP A 194 10.57 -5.01 -9.25
N ARG A 195 11.78 -4.50 -9.52
CA ARG A 195 12.69 -4.05 -8.45
C ARG A 195 12.05 -2.97 -7.59
N LYS A 196 11.37 -2.00 -8.20
CA LYS A 196 10.74 -0.87 -7.48
C LYS A 196 9.55 -1.31 -6.63
N VAL A 197 8.73 -2.25 -7.09
CA VAL A 197 7.67 -2.83 -6.22
C VAL A 197 8.28 -3.56 -5.03
N LEU A 198 9.35 -4.33 -5.26
CA LEU A 198 10.04 -5.02 -4.18
C LEU A 198 10.69 -4.05 -3.17
N LEU A 199 11.15 -2.88 -3.61
CA LEU A 199 11.59 -1.81 -2.71
C LEU A 199 10.46 -1.26 -1.83
N ALA A 200 9.25 -1.10 -2.38
CA ALA A 200 8.08 -0.71 -1.58
C ALA A 200 7.69 -1.81 -0.58
N ALA A 201 7.67 -3.06 -1.04
CA ALA A 201 7.45 -4.23 -0.19
C ALA A 201 8.47 -4.33 0.96
N ASP A 202 9.73 -4.03 0.69
CA ASP A 202 10.79 -4.02 1.69
C ASP A 202 10.53 -3.03 2.82
N ALA A 203 10.02 -1.84 2.49
CA ALA A 203 9.64 -0.85 3.48
C ALA A 203 8.48 -1.34 4.36
N LEU A 204 7.46 -1.99 3.77
CA LEU A 204 6.35 -2.60 4.51
C LEU A 204 6.83 -3.75 5.42
N MET A 205 7.69 -4.63 4.91
CA MET A 205 8.24 -5.73 5.69
C MET A 205 9.13 -5.26 6.85
N ALA A 206 9.81 -4.11 6.70
CA ALA A 206 10.57 -3.49 7.78
C ALA A 206 9.63 -2.92 8.84
N TYR A 207 8.55 -2.24 8.43
CA TYR A 207 7.51 -1.70 9.30
C TYR A 207 6.81 -2.78 10.16
N ASP A 208 6.62 -3.98 9.63
CA ASP A 208 6.06 -5.10 10.39
C ASP A 208 7.00 -5.68 11.45
N ARG A 209 8.32 -5.48 11.31
CA ARG A 209 9.31 -5.97 12.29
C ARG A 209 9.55 -5.01 13.44
N THR A 210 9.22 -3.73 13.26
CA THR A 210 9.28 -2.72 14.32
C THR A 210 8.08 -2.88 15.21
#